data_AF-A0A1Q4XF31-F1
#
_entry.id   AF-A0A1Q4XF31-F1
#
_cell.length_a   1.000
_cell.length_b   1.000
_cell.length_c   1.000
_cell.angle_alpha   90.00
_cell.angle_beta   90.00
_cell.angle_gamma   90.00
#
_symmetry.space_group_name_H-M   'P 1'
#
loop_
_entity.id
_entity.type
_entity.pdbx_description
1 polymer ?
#
loop_
_entity_poly.entity_id
_entity_poly.type
_entity_poly.pdbx_seq_one_letter_code
_entity_poly.pdbx_strand_id
1 'polypeptide(L)'
;MTNGGKTLADRSAELQNWIRTGRARRLRVDAGLSQALVAQDCEVTASTVHRWEMGNRLPRGRNITAYHGFLARLVERERQGGESDGE
;
A
#
# COMPACT_ATOMS: atom_id res chain seq x y z
N MET A 1 21.66 18.80 7.60
CA MET A 1 21.35 17.58 6.81
C MET A 1 20.08 16.96 7.37
N THR A 2 18.91 17.46 6.96
CA THR A 2 17.63 16.81 7.28
C THR A 2 17.43 15.69 6.27
N ASN A 3 17.56 14.44 6.70
CA ASN A 3 17.15 13.28 5.92
C ASN A 3 15.69 13.51 5.49
N GLY A 4 15.48 13.85 4.22
CA GLY A 4 14.19 14.20 3.63
C GLY A 4 13.26 12.99 3.58
N GLY A 5 12.75 12.58 4.74
CA GLY A 5 11.70 11.59 4.82
C GLY A 5 10.42 12.13 4.17
N LYS A 6 9.75 11.31 3.36
CA LYS A 6 8.45 11.64 2.76
C LYS A 6 7.50 12.20 3.82
N THR A 7 6.80 13.29 3.51
CA THR A 7 5.82 13.89 4.43
C THR A 7 4.54 13.06 4.47
N LEU A 8 3.60 13.39 5.36
CA LEU A 8 2.26 12.77 5.34
C LEU A 8 1.51 13.12 4.04
N ALA A 9 1.75 14.32 3.49
CA ALA A 9 1.13 14.76 2.24
C ALA A 9 1.64 13.94 1.05
N ASP A 10 2.96 13.69 0.96
CA ASP A 10 3.56 12.83 -0.06
C ASP A 10 2.97 11.42 -0.01
N ARG A 11 2.96 10.80 1.19
CA ARG A 11 2.38 9.47 1.39
C ARG A 11 0.91 9.43 0.99
N SER A 12 0.15 10.47 1.32
CA SER A 12 -1.26 10.58 0.95
C SER A 12 -1.43 10.66 -0.57
N ALA A 13 -0.63 11.48 -1.26
CA ALA A 13 -0.71 11.64 -2.71
C ALA A 13 -0.33 10.35 -3.45
N GLU A 14 0.75 9.68 -3.04
CA GLU A 14 1.16 8.40 -3.60
C GLU A 14 0.09 7.32 -3.37
N LEU A 15 -0.42 7.22 -2.15
CA LEU A 15 -1.44 6.23 -1.80
C LEU A 15 -2.73 6.45 -2.59
N GLN A 16 -3.17 7.70 -2.73
CA GLN A 16 -4.33 8.04 -3.56
C GLN A 16 -4.10 7.66 -5.02
N ASN A 17 -2.89 7.90 -5.55
CA ASN A 17 -2.56 7.49 -6.91
C ASN A 17 -2.60 5.97 -7.08
N TRP A 18 -2.05 5.20 -6.13
CA TRP A 18 -2.10 3.74 -6.17
C TRP A 18 -3.52 3.19 -6.07
N ILE A 19 -4.38 3.80 -5.25
CA ILE A 19 -5.80 3.44 -5.16
C ILE A 19 -6.50 3.72 -6.48
N ARG A 20 -6.35 4.95 -7.01
CA ARG A 20 -7.02 5.40 -8.24
C ARG A 20 -6.66 4.57 -9.47
N THR A 21 -5.40 4.11 -9.54
CA THR A 21 -4.90 3.28 -10.65
C THR A 21 -5.15 1.78 -10.45
N GLY A 22 -5.71 1.36 -9.31
CA GLY A 22 -5.85 -0.05 -8.94
C GLY A 22 -4.53 -0.74 -8.55
N ARG A 23 -3.40 -0.01 -8.57
CA ARG A 23 -2.08 -0.54 -8.19
C ARG A 23 -2.04 -1.05 -6.75
N ALA A 24 -2.74 -0.41 -5.82
CA ALA A 24 -2.81 -0.85 -4.42
C ALA A 24 -3.32 -2.30 -4.30
N ARG A 25 -4.42 -2.61 -5.01
CA ARG A 25 -4.98 -3.97 -5.07
C ARG A 25 -4.03 -4.93 -5.76
N ARG A 26 -3.43 -4.52 -6.87
CA ARG A 26 -2.50 -5.36 -7.64
C ARG A 26 -1.29 -5.76 -6.80
N LEU A 27 -0.61 -4.81 -6.16
CA LEU A 27 0.51 -5.07 -5.25
C LEU A 27 0.16 -6.12 -4.18
N ARG A 28 -1.02 -6.00 -3.57
CA ARG A 28 -1.50 -6.96 -2.58
C ARG A 28 -1.72 -8.35 -3.18
N VAL A 29 -2.38 -8.43 -4.34
CA VAL A 29 -2.71 -9.70 -5.01
C VAL A 29 -1.45 -10.41 -5.52
N ASP A 30 -0.52 -9.66 -6.14
CA ASP A 30 0.74 -10.17 -6.65
C ASP A 30 1.65 -10.67 -5.51
N ALA A 31 1.48 -10.12 -4.30
CA ALA A 31 2.11 -10.63 -3.09
C ALA A 31 1.37 -11.84 -2.45
N GLY A 32 0.26 -12.30 -3.02
CA GLY A 32 -0.54 -13.42 -2.49
C GLY A 32 -1.31 -13.10 -1.21
N LEU A 33 -1.52 -11.82 -0.88
CA LEU A 33 -2.09 -11.40 0.40
C LEU A 33 -3.60 -11.18 0.32
N SER A 34 -4.32 -11.68 1.33
CA SER A 34 -5.76 -11.41 1.47
C SER A 34 -6.01 -10.02 2.06
N GLN A 35 -7.19 -9.45 1.82
CA GLN A 35 -7.58 -8.17 2.44
C GLN A 35 -7.59 -8.23 3.96
N ALA A 36 -7.86 -9.40 4.56
CA ALA A 36 -7.86 -9.59 6.00
C ALA A 36 -6.45 -9.49 6.62
N LEU A 37 -5.43 -10.03 5.94
CA LEU A 37 -4.04 -9.94 6.40
C LEU A 37 -3.55 -8.49 6.37
N VAL A 38 -3.84 -7.76 5.28
CA VAL A 38 -3.52 -6.34 5.18
C VAL A 38 -4.25 -5.53 6.24
N ALA A 39 -5.52 -5.86 6.49
CA ALA A 39 -6.33 -5.18 7.49
C ALA A 39 -5.78 -5.37 8.90
N GLN A 40 -5.26 -6.56 9.22
CA GLN A 40 -4.64 -6.86 10.52
C GLN A 40 -3.38 -6.01 10.74
N ASP A 41 -2.49 -5.89 9.73
CA ASP A 41 -1.29 -5.03 9.79
C ASP A 41 -1.66 -3.54 9.93
N CYS A 42 -2.75 -3.12 9.28
CA CYS A 42 -3.23 -1.74 9.32
C CYS A 42 -4.19 -1.44 10.49
N GLU A 43 -4.47 -2.41 11.37
CA GLU A 43 -5.44 -2.31 12.48
C GLU A 43 -6.83 -1.80 12.05
N VAL A 44 -7.33 -2.33 10.94
CA VAL A 44 -8.67 -2.04 10.39
C VAL A 44 -9.40 -3.35 10.03
N THR A 45 -10.57 -3.24 9.40
CA THR A 45 -11.33 -4.39 8.91
C THR A 45 -11.04 -4.68 7.45
N ALA A 46 -11.21 -5.94 7.01
CA ALA A 46 -11.08 -6.33 5.60
C ALA A 46 -12.02 -5.51 4.69
N SER A 47 -13.24 -5.23 5.14
CA SER A 47 -14.20 -4.38 4.42
C SER A 47 -13.74 -2.92 4.30
N THR A 48 -12.86 -2.44 5.20
CA THR A 48 -12.25 -1.12 5.12
C THR A 48 -11.18 -1.09 4.02
N VAL A 49 -10.30 -2.10 3.99
CA VAL A 49 -9.31 -2.28 2.91
C VAL A 49 -10.00 -2.43 1.55
N HIS A 50 -11.07 -3.22 1.48
CA HIS A 50 -11.87 -3.34 0.26
C HIS A 50 -12.39 -1.98 -0.23
N ARG A 51 -12.98 -1.17 0.66
CA ARG A 51 -13.47 0.17 0.29
C ARG A 51 -12.36 1.12 -0.13
N TRP A 52 -11.15 0.97 0.42
CA TRP A 52 -9.98 1.72 -0.04
C TRP A 52 -9.55 1.30 -1.43
N GLU A 53 -9.40 0.01 -1.68
CA GLU A 53 -8.98 -0.52 -2.98
C GLU A 53 -9.96 -0.20 -4.11
N MET A 54 -11.25 -0.12 -3.80
CA MET A 54 -12.29 0.26 -4.76
C MET A 54 -12.39 1.77 -4.97
N GLY A 55 -11.66 2.59 -4.22
CA GLY A 55 -11.76 4.05 -4.27
C GLY A 55 -13.04 4.63 -3.63
N ASN A 56 -13.94 3.79 -3.11
CA ASN A 56 -15.18 4.19 -2.42
C ASN A 56 -14.91 5.04 -1.16
N ARG A 57 -13.76 4.83 -0.51
CA ARG A 57 -13.30 5.64 0.62
C ARG A 57 -11.79 5.75 0.56
N LEU A 58 -11.24 6.90 0.92
CA LEU A 58 -9.78 7.07 1.05
C LEU A 58 -9.31 6.91 2.51
N PRO A 59 -8.12 6.33 2.75
CA PRO A 59 -7.47 6.33 4.05
C PRO A 59 -7.26 7.76 4.58
N ARG A 60 -7.33 7.94 5.89
CA ARG A 60 -7.14 9.25 6.57
C ARG A 60 -6.30 9.08 7.83
N GLY A 61 -5.67 10.17 8.27
CA GLY A 61 -4.88 10.19 9.51
C GLY A 61 -3.82 9.09 9.55
N ARG A 62 -3.75 8.35 10.66
CA ARG A 62 -2.78 7.25 10.87
C ARG A 62 -2.83 6.17 9.78
N ASN A 63 -4.00 5.94 9.18
CA ASN A 63 -4.19 4.89 8.19
C ASN A 63 -3.50 5.21 6.86
N ILE A 64 -3.23 6.50 6.58
CA ILE A 64 -2.39 6.88 5.43
C ILE A 64 -1.00 6.27 5.62
N THR A 65 -0.40 6.47 6.79
CA THR A 65 0.94 5.98 7.10
C THR A 65 0.99 4.46 7.13
N ALA A 66 0.04 3.80 7.80
CA ALA A 66 0.00 2.34 7.90
C ALA A 66 -0.13 1.69 6.51
N TYR A 67 -1.17 2.07 5.75
CA TYR A 67 -1.44 1.43 4.47
C TYR A 67 -0.42 1.80 3.38
N HIS A 68 0.04 3.06 3.35
CA HIS A 68 1.15 3.43 2.47
C HIS A 68 2.43 2.67 2.82
N GLY A 69 2.77 2.58 4.12
CA GLY A 69 3.97 1.87 4.57
C GLY A 69 3.95 0.39 4.18
N PHE A 70 2.80 -0.26 4.37
CA PHE A 70 2.59 -1.63 3.93
C PHE A 70 2.80 -1.80 2.41
N LEU A 71 2.11 -1.00 1.60
CA LEU A 71 2.22 -1.09 0.14
C LEU A 71 3.61 -0.70 -0.38
N ALA A 72 4.27 0.27 0.25
CA ALA A 72 5.62 0.67 -0.12
C ALA A 72 6.62 -0.50 0.06
N ARG A 73 6.48 -1.31 1.12
CA ARG A 73 7.30 -2.53 1.28
C ARG A 73 7.06 -3.53 0.15
N LEU A 74 5.81 -3.67 -0.31
CA LEU A 74 5.50 -4.54 -1.44
C LEU A 74 6.10 -4.02 -2.75
N VAL A 75 6.08 -2.70 -2.98
CA VAL A 75 6.75 -2.08 -4.14
C VAL A 75 8.24 -2.37 -4.12
N GLU A 76 8.91 -2.23 -2.97
CA GLU A 76 10.34 -2.53 -2.89
C GLU A 76 10.62 -4.02 -3.10
N ARG A 77 9.75 -4.92 -2.61
CA ARG A 77 9.85 -6.37 -2.89
C ARG A 77 9.64 -6.70 -4.37
N GLU A 78 8.68 -6.07 -5.04
CA GLU A 78 8.44 -6.23 -6.49
C GLU A 78 9.69 -5.84 -7.29
N ARG A 79 10.36 -4.75 -6.89
CA ARG A 79 11.60 -4.28 -7.52
C ARG A 79 12.76 -5.26 -7.36
N GLN A 80 12.89 -5.86 -6.16
CA GLN A 80 13.95 -6.83 -5.85
C GLN A 80 13.66 -8.23 -6.44
N GLY A 81 12.39 -8.59 -6.59
CA GLY A 81 11.96 -9.88 -7.15
C GLY A 81 12.09 -9.99 -8.67
N GLY A 82 12.31 -8.87 -9.37
CA GLY A 82 12.58 -8.87 -10.82
C GLY A 82 14.03 -9.24 -11.19
N GLU A 83 14.91 -9.47 -10.20
CA GLU A 83 16.34 -9.73 -10.40
C GLU A 83 16.73 -11.21 -10.21
N SER A 84 15.78 -12.14 -10.01
CA SER A 84 16.08 -13.56 -9.69
C SER A 84 15.49 -14.62 -10.62
N ASP A 85 14.87 -14.27 -11.76
CA ASP A 85 14.50 -15.26 -12.79
C ASP A 85 15.60 -15.38 -13.85
N GLY A 86 16.70 -16.02 -13.45
CA GLY A 86 17.84 -16.30 -14.30
C GLY A 86 18.68 -17.43 -13.75
N GLU A 87 18.16 -18.66 -13.78
CA GLU A 87 18.95 -19.88 -13.95
C GLU A 87 18.14 -20.98 -14.66
#